data_AF-A0A519BT60-F1
#
_entry.id   AF-A0A519BT60-F1
#
_cell.length_a   1.000
_cell.length_b   1.000
_cell.length_c   1.000
_cell.angle_alpha   90.00
_cell.angle_beta   90.00
_cell.angle_gamma   90.00
#
_symmetry.space_group_name_H-M   'P 1'
#
loop_
_entity.id
_entity.type
_entity.pdbx_description
1 polymer ?
#
loop_
_entity_poly.entity_id
_entity_poly.type
_entity_poly.pdbx_seq_one_letter_code
_entity_poly.pdbx_strand_id
1 'polypeptide(L)'
;MKLIEWCKNNWMFVVVLGFLAFLNYLYLSPLESLPSPIYGGDYYYQLGQTNHFKFGGNPFESATILGALPGYFILYTIGAGLIAKLGFNAIAAHFIFSYIVLLLGAIVFYTLVNKLFKYKVL
;
A
#
# COMPACT_ATOMS: atom_id res chain seq x y z
N MET A 1 -1.30 -21.80 -38.30
CA MET A 1 -2.72 -21.38 -38.47
C MET A 1 -2.82 -19.92 -38.10
N LYS A 2 -3.27 -19.10 -39.05
CA LYS A 2 -3.07 -17.65 -39.10
C LYS A 2 -4.04 -16.99 -38.11
N LEU A 3 -3.56 -16.05 -37.28
CA LEU A 3 -4.37 -15.30 -36.31
C LEU A 3 -5.72 -14.82 -36.88
N ILE A 4 -5.71 -14.40 -38.14
CA ILE A 4 -6.89 -13.98 -38.91
C ILE A 4 -7.96 -15.09 -38.97
N GLU A 5 -7.55 -16.33 -39.17
CA GLU A 5 -8.41 -17.50 -39.29
C GLU A 5 -9.00 -17.89 -37.92
N TRP A 6 -8.21 -17.74 -36.86
CA TRP A 6 -8.70 -17.86 -35.49
C TRP A 6 -9.73 -16.76 -35.16
N CYS A 7 -9.46 -15.51 -35.51
CA CYS A 7 -10.40 -14.40 -35.31
C CYS A 7 -11.70 -14.60 -36.10
N LYS A 8 -11.62 -15.11 -37.34
CA LYS A 8 -12.80 -15.45 -38.15
C LYS A 8 -13.64 -16.55 -37.50
N ASN A 9 -13.00 -17.61 -37.00
CA ASN A 9 -13.69 -18.70 -36.33
C ASN A 9 -14.29 -18.29 -34.97
N ASN A 10 -13.72 -17.27 -34.32
CA ASN A 10 -14.13 -16.77 -33.01
C ASN A 10 -14.68 -15.32 -33.09
N TRP A 11 -15.32 -14.96 -34.20
CA TRP A 11 -15.70 -13.57 -34.48
C TRP A 11 -16.62 -12.97 -33.42
N MET A 12 -17.56 -13.74 -32.85
CA MET A 12 -18.44 -13.28 -31.77
C MET A 12 -17.65 -12.88 -30.53
N PHE A 13 -16.64 -13.67 -30.17
CA PHE A 13 -15.76 -13.39 -29.02
C PHE A 13 -14.95 -12.10 -29.23
N VAL A 14 -14.42 -11.91 -30.45
CA VAL A 14 -13.70 -10.68 -30.82
C VAL A 14 -14.62 -9.46 -30.77
N VAL A 15 -15.86 -9.59 -31.25
CA VAL A 15 -16.86 -8.52 -31.20
C VAL A 15 -17.23 -8.16 -29.76
N VAL A 16 -17.48 -9.16 -28.91
CA VAL A 16 -17.79 -8.93 -27.49
C VAL A 16 -16.60 -8.28 -26.77
N LEU A 17 -15.38 -8.74 -27.00
CA LEU A 17 -14.17 -8.10 -26.47
C LEU A 17 -14.02 -6.65 -26.93
N GLY A 18 -14.23 -6.38 -28.22
CA GLY A 18 -14.19 -5.03 -28.77
C GLY A 18 -15.26 -4.12 -28.17
N PHE A 19 -16.48 -4.63 -27.99
CA PHE A 19 -17.57 -3.91 -27.34
C PHE A 19 -17.27 -3.61 -25.86
N LEU A 20 -16.73 -4.59 -25.12
CA LEU A 20 -16.30 -4.39 -23.74
C LEU A 20 -15.17 -3.36 -23.63
N ALA A 21 -14.19 -3.40 -24.54
CA ALA A 21 -13.12 -2.40 -24.60
C ALA A 21 -13.67 -0.99 -24.90
N PHE A 22 -14.66 -0.89 -25.79
CA PHE A 22 -15.32 0.37 -26.11
C PHE A 22 -16.12 0.92 -24.93
N LEU A 23 -16.89 0.08 -24.23
CA LEU A 23 -17.59 0.48 -22.99
C LEU A 23 -16.59 0.91 -21.91
N ASN A 24 -15.47 0.20 -21.78
CA ASN A 24 -14.41 0.58 -20.84
C ASN A 24 -13.83 1.97 -21.21
N TYR A 25 -13.57 2.23 -22.48
CA TYR A 25 -13.11 3.54 -22.93
C TYR A 25 -14.14 4.66 -22.67
N LEU A 26 -15.43 4.42 -22.87
CA LEU A 26 -16.47 5.42 -22.66
C LEU A 26 -16.81 5.68 -21.19
N TYR A 27 -16.78 4.64 -20.35
CA TYR A 27 -17.33 4.71 -19.00
C TYR A 27 -16.30 4.54 -17.90
N LEU A 28 -15.19 3.84 -18.16
CA LEU A 28 -14.15 3.58 -17.16
C LEU A 28 -12.93 4.47 -17.39
N SER A 29 -12.54 4.77 -18.64
CA SER A 29 -11.43 5.69 -18.92
C SER A 29 -11.66 7.14 -18.46
N PRO A 30 -12.91 7.67 -18.43
CA PRO A 30 -13.18 9.00 -17.87
C PRO A 30 -13.36 8.99 -16.36
N LEU A 31 -13.56 7.81 -15.75
CA LEU A 31 -13.40 7.69 -14.31
C LEU A 31 -11.90 7.82 -14.07
N GLU A 32 -11.47 9.02 -13.70
CA GLU A 32 -10.17 9.20 -13.07
C GLU A 32 -10.20 8.43 -11.74
N SER A 33 -10.01 7.10 -11.78
CA SER A 33 -9.17 6.53 -10.74
C SER A 33 -7.84 7.25 -10.98
N LEU A 34 -7.58 8.29 -10.18
CA LEU A 34 -6.27 8.92 -10.13
C LEU A 34 -5.28 7.76 -10.23
N PRO A 35 -4.39 7.71 -11.25
CA PRO A 35 -3.37 6.67 -11.31
C PRO A 35 -2.78 6.64 -9.92
N SER A 36 -3.01 5.53 -9.20
CA SER A 36 -2.67 5.51 -7.79
C SER A 36 -1.18 5.85 -7.78
N PRO A 37 -0.76 6.89 -7.05
CA PRO A 37 0.63 7.27 -7.14
C PRO A 37 1.49 6.08 -6.73
N ILE A 38 2.76 6.02 -7.14
CA ILE A 38 3.57 4.77 -7.23
C ILE A 38 3.45 3.82 -6.01
N TYR A 39 3.18 4.36 -4.81
CA TYR A 39 3.06 3.62 -3.56
C TYR A 39 1.63 3.37 -3.04
N GLY A 40 0.59 3.74 -3.79
CA GLY A 40 -0.82 3.53 -3.44
C GLY A 40 -1.38 4.53 -2.41
N GLY A 41 -2.71 4.71 -2.39
CA GLY A 41 -3.38 5.70 -1.54
C GLY A 41 -3.08 5.56 -0.05
N ASP A 42 -3.03 4.33 0.46
CA ASP A 42 -2.74 4.00 1.85
C ASP A 42 -1.37 4.51 2.31
N TYR A 43 -0.35 4.39 1.44
CA TYR A 43 0.98 4.91 1.72
C TYR A 43 0.95 6.43 1.82
N TYR A 44 0.26 7.12 0.90
CA TYR A 44 0.15 8.57 0.94
C TYR A 44 -0.66 9.08 2.12
N TYR A 45 -1.71 8.35 2.53
CA TYR A 45 -2.39 8.62 3.78
C TYR A 45 -1.41 8.60 4.94
N GLN A 46 -0.60 7.53 5.05
CA GLN A 46 0.39 7.42 6.12
C GLN A 46 1.50 8.47 6.02
N LEU A 47 1.88 8.87 4.80
CA LEU A 47 2.83 9.95 4.59
C LEU A 47 2.27 11.28 5.13
N GLY A 48 1.01 11.58 4.86
CA GLY A 48 0.30 12.72 5.41
C GLY A 48 0.24 12.69 6.94
N GLN A 49 -0.11 11.53 7.50
CA GLN A 49 -0.17 11.31 8.95
C GLN A 49 1.20 11.48 9.64
N THR A 50 2.27 10.96 9.02
CA THR A 50 3.64 11.14 9.51
C THR A 50 4.08 12.61 9.43
N ASN A 51 3.75 13.32 8.35
CA ASN A 51 4.07 14.74 8.22
C ASN A 51 3.31 15.57 9.26
N HIS A 52 2.02 15.30 9.48
CA HIS A 52 1.24 15.94 10.54
C HIS A 52 1.93 15.81 11.90
N PHE A 53 2.33 14.60 12.28
CA PHE A 53 3.05 14.40 13.55
C PHE A 53 4.44 15.05 13.57
N LYS A 54 5.18 14.99 12.44
CA LYS A 54 6.51 15.63 12.30
C LYS A 54 6.45 17.12 12.59
N PHE A 55 5.44 17.82 12.07
CA PHE A 55 5.30 19.28 12.18
C PHE A 55 4.53 19.74 13.43
N GLY A 56 4.36 18.86 14.43
CA GLY A 56 3.81 19.23 15.74
C GLY A 56 2.36 18.83 15.98
N GLY A 57 1.71 18.19 15.01
CA GLY A 57 0.39 17.62 15.16
C GLY A 57 0.34 16.43 16.13
N ASN A 58 -0.87 16.07 16.56
CA ASN A 58 -1.10 14.96 17.48
C ASN A 58 -1.18 13.63 16.70
N PRO A 59 -0.36 12.61 17.02
CA PRO A 59 -0.40 11.34 16.28
C PRO A 59 -1.70 10.54 16.48
N PHE A 60 -2.52 10.92 17.48
CA PHE A 60 -3.84 10.33 17.76
C PHE A 60 -4.99 11.06 17.07
N GLU A 61 -4.71 12.11 16.30
CA GLU A 61 -5.69 12.85 15.50
C GLU A 61 -5.56 12.49 14.02
N SER A 62 -6.64 12.60 13.26
CA SER A 62 -6.58 12.47 11.81
C SER A 62 -5.86 13.66 11.17
N ALA A 63 -4.94 13.36 10.25
CA ALA A 63 -4.27 14.38 9.44
C ALA A 63 -5.15 14.98 8.32
N THR A 64 -6.30 14.38 8.02
CA THR A 64 -7.16 14.79 6.89
C THR A 64 -8.52 15.34 7.32
N ILE A 65 -9.01 14.98 8.50
CA ILE A 65 -10.33 15.39 9.00
C ILE A 65 -10.20 15.89 10.44
N LEU A 66 -10.48 17.17 10.65
CA LEU A 66 -10.41 17.78 11.98
C LEU A 66 -11.38 17.11 12.95
N GLY A 67 -10.89 16.75 14.15
CA GLY A 67 -11.69 16.13 15.20
C GLY A 67 -12.00 14.64 14.99
N ALA A 68 -11.54 14.04 13.89
CA ALA A 68 -11.69 12.61 13.65
C ALA A 68 -10.51 11.80 14.21
N LEU A 69 -10.76 10.52 14.49
CA LEU A 69 -9.72 9.54 14.76
C LEU A 69 -8.92 9.23 13.49
N PRO A 70 -7.64 8.83 13.61
CA PRO A 70 -6.83 8.44 12.47
C PRO A 70 -7.42 7.20 11.79
N GLY A 71 -7.39 7.18 10.45
CA GLY A 71 -7.90 6.09 9.63
C GLY A 71 -7.14 4.76 9.74
N TYR A 72 -5.95 4.76 10.36
CA TYR A 72 -5.16 3.56 10.60
C TYR A 72 -4.65 3.52 12.03
N PHE A 73 -4.18 2.34 12.44
CA PHE A 73 -3.52 2.15 13.72
C PHE A 73 -2.24 3.00 13.83
N ILE A 74 -2.15 3.75 14.94
CA ILE A 74 -1.15 4.81 15.17
C ILE A 74 0.30 4.35 15.29
N LEU A 75 0.55 3.05 15.47
CA LEU A 75 1.89 2.53 15.72
C LEU A 75 2.87 2.92 14.60
N TYR A 76 2.43 2.83 13.34
CA TYR A 76 3.26 3.19 12.19
C TYR A 76 3.55 4.69 12.16
N THR A 77 2.52 5.51 12.38
CA THR A 77 2.64 6.97 12.48
C THR A 77 3.63 7.40 13.56
N ILE A 78 3.52 6.82 14.76
CA ILE A 78 4.39 7.15 15.89
C ILE A 78 5.82 6.73 15.57
N GLY A 79 6.03 5.49 15.15
CA GLY A 79 7.36 4.97 14.86
C GLY A 79 8.07 5.76 13.76
N ALA A 80 7.46 5.85 12.57
CA ALA A 80 8.03 6.60 11.46
C ALA A 80 8.10 8.11 11.73
N GLY A 81 7.12 8.68 12.45
CA GLY A 81 7.12 10.11 12.76
C GLY A 81 8.15 10.51 13.82
N LEU A 82 8.47 9.65 14.79
CA LEU A 82 9.60 9.88 15.70
C LEU A 82 10.92 9.93 14.93
N ILE A 83 11.12 9.04 13.96
CA ILE A 83 12.29 9.08 13.06
C ILE A 83 12.28 10.36 12.22
N ALA A 84 11.13 10.76 11.68
CA ALA A 84 11.02 11.99 10.91
C ALA A 84 11.32 13.26 11.73
N LYS A 85 11.01 13.25 13.04
CA LYS A 85 11.38 14.32 13.98
C LYS A 85 12.90 14.43 14.23
N LEU A 86 13.68 13.40 13.94
CA LEU A 86 15.15 13.45 13.98
C LEU A 86 15.75 14.19 12.77
N GLY A 87 14.92 14.72 11.86
CA GLY A 87 15.35 15.50 10.69
C GLY A 87 15.19 14.78 9.36
N PHE A 88 14.81 13.50 9.36
CA PHE A 88 14.55 12.77 8.11
C PHE A 88 13.28 13.27 7.41
N ASN A 89 13.25 13.18 6.09
CA ASN A 89 12.00 13.34 5.34
C ASN A 89 11.06 12.14 5.60
N ALA A 90 9.76 12.31 5.42
CA ALA A 90 8.78 11.28 5.79
C ALA A 90 8.98 9.97 5.01
N ILE A 91 9.37 10.02 3.73
CA ILE A 91 9.64 8.84 2.91
C ILE A 91 10.81 8.04 3.48
N ALA A 92 11.94 8.70 3.77
CA ALA A 92 13.11 8.06 4.36
C ALA A 92 12.77 7.49 5.74
N ALA A 93 12.01 8.22 6.55
CA ALA A 93 11.57 7.76 7.86
C ALA A 93 10.69 6.50 7.79
N HIS A 94 9.77 6.44 6.82
CA HIS A 94 8.95 5.25 6.54
C HIS A 94 9.82 4.04 6.18
N PHE A 95 10.81 4.22 5.29
CA PHE A 95 11.72 3.13 4.92
C PHE A 95 12.56 2.65 6.10
N ILE A 96 13.18 3.56 6.86
CA ILE A 96 13.98 3.22 8.04
C ILE A 96 13.11 2.45 9.06
N PHE A 97 11.92 2.95 9.37
CA PHE A 97 11.02 2.28 10.30
C PHE A 97 10.62 0.88 9.81
N SER A 98 10.34 0.74 8.52
CA SER A 98 9.96 -0.55 7.92
C SER A 98 11.08 -1.57 8.01
N TYR A 99 12.35 -1.17 7.82
CA TYR A 99 13.50 -2.05 8.03
C TYR A 99 13.67 -2.46 9.49
N ILE A 100 13.43 -1.55 10.45
CA ILE A 100 13.46 -1.89 11.88
C ILE A 100 12.39 -2.94 12.20
N VAL A 101 11.15 -2.74 11.73
CA VAL A 101 10.04 -3.70 11.94
C VAL A 101 10.36 -5.05 11.30
N LEU A 102 10.95 -5.06 10.11
CA LEU A 102 11.38 -6.29 9.43
C LEU A 102 12.39 -7.08 10.27
N LEU A 103 13.44 -6.41 10.78
CA LEU A 103 14.47 -7.05 11.61
C LEU A 103 13.89 -7.58 12.92
N LEU A 104 13.06 -6.79 13.60
CA LEU A 104 12.37 -7.23 14.83
C LEU A 104 11.44 -8.41 14.55
N GLY A 105 10.70 -8.36 13.44
CA GLY A 105 9.84 -9.45 12.98
C GLY A 105 10.62 -10.74 12.74
N ALA A 106 11.80 -10.65 12.12
CA ALA A 106 12.67 -11.80 11.91
C ALA A 106 13.15 -12.42 13.25
N ILE A 107 13.53 -11.59 14.23
CA ILE A 107 13.93 -12.05 15.57
C ILE A 107 12.77 -12.75 16.28
N VAL A 108 11.57 -12.16 16.26
CA VAL A 108 10.37 -12.75 16.86
C VAL A 108 10.04 -14.07 16.18
N PHE A 109 10.03 -14.09 14.84
CA PHE A 109 9.76 -15.30 14.06
C PHE A 109 10.74 -16.42 14.37
N TYR A 110 12.05 -16.14 14.34
CA TYR A 110 13.09 -17.12 14.68
C TYR A 110 12.91 -17.66 16.10
N THR A 111 12.65 -16.78 17.08
CA THR A 111 12.44 -17.18 18.47
C THR A 111 11.20 -18.06 18.63
N LEU A 112 10.12 -17.72 17.92
CA LEU A 112 8.87 -18.47 17.95
C LEU A 112 9.05 -19.87 17.34
N VAL A 113 9.63 -19.95 16.15
CA VAL A 113 9.93 -21.23 15.48
C VAL A 113 10.83 -22.09 16.36
N ASN A 114 11.91 -21.53 16.90
CA ASN A 114 12.80 -22.28 17.78
C ASN A 114 12.09 -22.78 19.04
N LYS A 115 11.17 -22.00 19.63
CA LYS A 115 10.37 -22.45 20.79
C LYS A 115 9.36 -23.53 20.44
N LEU A 116 8.64 -23.39 19.32
CA LEU A 116 7.59 -24.33 18.91
C LEU A 116 8.15 -25.67 18.44
N PHE A 117 9.31 -25.65 17.77
CA PHE A 117 9.93 -26.83 17.18
C PHE A 117 11.14 -27.35 17.94
N LYS A 118 11.45 -26.80 19.12
CA LYS A 118 12.58 -27.20 19.99
C LYS A 118 12.66 -28.70 20.26
N TYR A 119 11.52 -29.40 20.20
CA TYR A 119 11.38 -30.83 20.45
C TYR A 119 10.95 -31.64 19.21
N LYS A 120 10.91 -31.01 18.03
CA LYS A 120 10.47 -31.63 16.76
C LYS A 120 11.53 -31.62 15.66
N VAL A 121 12.74 -31.15 15.95
CA VAL A 121 13.90 -31.49 15.12
C VAL A 121 14.26 -32.94 15.44
N LEU A 122 13.59 -33.83 14.72
CA LEU A 122 14.02 -35.21 14.47
C LEU A 122 15.35 -35.21 13.73
#